data_AF-A0A942BD84-F1
#
_entry.id   AF-A0A942BD84-F1
#
_cell.length_a   1.000
_cell.length_b   1.000
_cell.length_c   1.000
_cell.angle_alpha   90.00
_cell.angle_beta   90.00
_cell.angle_gamma   90.00
#
_symmetry.space_group_name_H-M   'P 1'
#
loop_
_entity.id
_entity.type
_entity.pdbx_description
1 polymer ?
#
loop_
_entity_poly.entity_id
_entity_poly.type
_entity_poly.pdbx_seq_one_letter_code
_entity_poly.pdbx_strand_id
1 'polypeptide(L)'
;MQKTTETLRRWEAVRGYVFDDPQSSFPYSAKVAKENGWSRGYALRVIEEYRRFAFLAVAAGHSVSPSEAVDQAWHIHILYTREYNDGFCAGVLGQHLHHGPSRGGRKEDERYQDWYGKTLASYRAFFDEEPPADIWPTSDERAASRHKFQRVDKESYWLVPKPGAWLARTFHDKGALRRAAVGVGLSALAVTPLVIWGCAAQNGAVNPLDYDGPSFLGFYLVSFLVGTVAAAVVRHLYRPPAPDISGTRKLDAAEVAYLNGGPGLMLHSALASLVRGNLVTIDQRAVNRTAEPEPAGLTPIEQQILRSTATSGVWAKTLGDIVKPHTDAVRARLQADGLVMEDEAAYRNLLATWLVALAVPLLGLAKLFVGLSRERPVGILIALLVVSVVILLVAFTRKKLRSRKGDSVLDSLRTSQSGFNKISSHMDANPTDYAMAVALFGIPALAGTAMYDQMRPIRQPGGDNSYGNSGTSCGSSCSSSPGGGDGGGGGDGCGGGGCGGCGGGGGD
;
A
#
# COMPACT_ATOMS: atom_id res chain seq x y z
N MET A 1 -0.78 36.88 -16.37
CA MET A 1 0.33 37.72 -15.86
C MET A 1 1.06 38.32 -17.06
N GLN A 2 1.32 39.63 -17.08
CA GLN A 2 2.08 40.25 -18.18
C GLN A 2 3.58 40.06 -17.95
N LYS A 3 4.29 39.49 -18.93
CA LYS A 3 5.75 39.38 -18.93
C LYS A 3 6.33 40.78 -19.12
N THR A 4 6.96 41.36 -18.10
CA THR A 4 7.64 42.66 -18.22
C THR A 4 9.04 42.46 -18.79
N THR A 5 9.63 43.53 -19.34
CA THR A 5 11.03 43.54 -19.83
C THR A 5 12.01 43.13 -18.73
N GLU A 6 11.74 43.52 -17.49
CA GLU A 6 12.56 43.13 -16.31
C GLU A 6 12.47 41.62 -16.04
N THR A 7 11.27 41.05 -16.08
CA THR A 7 11.05 39.62 -15.89
C THR A 7 11.72 38.79 -16.98
N LEU A 8 11.72 39.25 -18.23
CA LEU A 8 12.42 38.59 -19.34
C LEU A 8 13.95 38.63 -19.16
N ARG A 9 14.51 39.80 -18.82
CA ARG A 9 15.95 39.94 -18.54
C ARG A 9 16.40 39.04 -17.38
N ARG A 10 15.59 38.97 -16.32
CA ARG A 10 15.89 38.10 -15.17
C ARG A 10 15.84 36.63 -15.56
N TRP A 11 14.89 36.22 -16.40
CA TRP A 11 14.83 34.87 -16.92
C TRP A 11 16.05 34.52 -17.79
N GLU A 12 16.52 35.44 -18.64
CA GLU A 12 17.73 35.24 -19.44
C GLU A 12 18.98 35.07 -18.56
N ALA A 13 19.12 35.88 -17.50
CA ALA A 13 20.21 35.74 -16.53
C ALA A 13 20.17 34.37 -15.84
N VAL A 14 18.99 33.95 -15.37
CA VAL A 14 18.77 32.65 -14.74
C VAL A 14 19.08 31.50 -15.70
N ARG A 15 18.69 31.62 -16.97
CA ARG A 15 18.99 30.66 -18.04
C ARG A 15 20.48 30.58 -18.37
N GLY A 16 21.19 31.70 -18.34
CA GLY A 16 22.62 31.77 -18.60
C GLY A 16 23.51 31.32 -17.45
N TYR A 17 22.98 31.18 -16.22
CA TYR A 17 23.76 30.76 -15.06
C TYR A 17 24.28 29.33 -15.22
N VAL A 18 25.57 29.12 -15.02
CA VAL A 18 26.22 27.81 -15.11
C VAL A 18 26.42 27.26 -13.69
N PHE A 19 25.72 26.17 -13.35
CA PHE A 19 25.84 25.53 -12.03
C PHE A 19 27.11 24.69 -11.87
N ASP A 20 27.62 24.13 -12.97
CA ASP A 20 28.78 23.25 -12.95
C ASP A 20 30.06 24.05 -13.15
N ASP A 21 30.93 24.08 -12.14
CA ASP A 21 32.29 24.59 -12.28
C ASP A 21 33.11 23.64 -13.19
N PRO A 22 33.62 24.12 -14.35
CA PRO A 22 34.43 23.30 -15.26
C PRO A 22 35.73 22.78 -14.64
N GLN A 23 36.22 23.42 -13.57
CA GLN A 23 37.44 23.00 -12.87
C GLN A 23 37.16 21.94 -11.80
N SER A 24 35.90 21.72 -11.45
CA SER A 24 35.51 20.73 -10.45
C SER A 24 35.52 19.31 -11.03
N SER A 25 36.29 18.42 -10.41
CA SER A 25 36.25 16.98 -10.71
C SER A 25 34.94 16.31 -10.30
N PHE A 26 34.14 16.98 -9.45
CA PHE A 26 32.82 16.51 -9.03
C PHE A 26 31.82 17.68 -9.03
N PRO A 27 31.31 18.05 -10.22
CA PRO A 27 30.47 19.22 -10.39
C PRO A 27 29.08 19.05 -9.75
N TYR A 28 28.35 20.15 -9.59
CA TYR A 28 27.03 20.19 -8.95
C TYR A 28 26.06 19.16 -9.54
N SER A 29 25.98 19.04 -10.87
CA SER A 29 25.11 18.08 -11.54
C SER A 29 25.45 16.62 -11.22
N ALA A 30 26.74 16.29 -11.08
CA ALA A 30 27.18 14.97 -10.67
C ALA A 30 26.83 14.68 -9.20
N LYS A 31 26.91 15.69 -8.33
CA LYS A 31 26.51 15.58 -6.93
C LYS A 31 25.01 15.35 -6.78
N VAL A 32 24.18 16.14 -7.48
CA VAL A 32 22.71 15.98 -7.52
C VAL A 32 22.33 14.55 -7.95
N ALA A 33 22.96 14.03 -9.01
CA ALA A 33 22.72 12.67 -9.46
C ALA A 33 23.11 11.62 -8.40
N LYS A 34 24.30 11.75 -7.80
CA LYS A 34 24.83 10.77 -6.85
C LYS A 34 24.02 10.72 -5.55
N GLU A 35 23.73 11.88 -4.95
CA GLU A 35 23.06 11.93 -3.64
C GLU A 35 21.61 11.44 -3.69
N ASN A 36 20.93 11.62 -4.83
CA ASN A 36 19.56 11.17 -5.02
C ASN A 36 19.44 9.78 -5.68
N GLY A 37 20.56 9.19 -6.12
CA GLY A 37 20.55 7.94 -6.88
C GLY A 37 19.86 8.06 -8.25
N TRP A 38 19.92 9.24 -8.86
CA TRP A 38 19.32 9.53 -10.16
C TRP A 38 20.28 9.24 -11.31
N SER A 39 19.72 8.98 -12.49
CA SER A 39 20.52 8.99 -13.71
C SER A 39 21.00 10.41 -14.01
N ARG A 40 22.17 10.53 -14.65
CA ARG A 40 22.70 11.84 -15.07
C ARG A 40 21.70 12.64 -15.89
N GLY A 41 21.03 11.99 -16.84
CA GLY A 41 20.03 12.65 -17.70
C GLY A 41 18.82 13.17 -16.92
N TYR A 42 18.34 12.42 -15.92
CA TYR A 42 17.25 12.89 -15.06
C TYR A 42 17.69 14.05 -14.17
N ALA A 43 18.88 13.97 -13.57
CA ALA A 43 19.43 15.06 -12.75
C ALA A 43 19.56 16.37 -13.54
N LEU A 44 20.06 16.34 -14.78
CA LEU A 44 20.16 17.52 -15.63
C LEU A 44 18.79 18.14 -15.94
N ARG A 45 17.76 17.32 -16.19
CA ARG A 45 16.39 17.80 -16.36
C ARG A 45 15.85 18.45 -15.08
N VAL A 46 16.09 17.84 -13.92
CA VAL A 46 15.69 18.41 -12.63
C VAL A 46 16.38 19.75 -12.36
N ILE A 47 17.65 19.92 -12.76
CA ILE A 47 18.38 21.18 -12.62
C ILE A 47 17.77 22.28 -13.51
N GLU A 48 17.31 21.93 -14.71
CA GLU A 48 16.54 22.87 -15.55
C GLU A 48 15.21 23.27 -14.89
N GLU A 49 14.52 22.31 -14.28
CA GLU A 49 13.29 22.61 -13.53
C GLU A 49 13.54 23.43 -12.26
N TYR A 50 14.68 23.23 -11.60
CA TYR A 50 15.12 24.04 -10.47
C TYR A 50 15.37 25.49 -10.89
N ARG A 51 16.00 25.71 -12.04
CA ARG A 51 16.18 27.03 -12.63
C ARG A 51 14.82 27.72 -12.87
N ARG A 52 13.84 27.00 -13.43
CA ARG A 52 12.47 27.50 -13.63
C ARG A 52 11.80 27.85 -12.30
N PHE A 53 11.91 26.99 -11.29
CA PHE A 53 11.39 27.25 -9.95
C PHE A 53 12.02 28.49 -9.29
N ALA A 54 13.35 28.63 -9.35
CA ALA A 54 14.06 29.77 -8.77
C ALA A 54 13.61 31.09 -9.40
N PHE A 55 13.39 31.11 -10.73
CA PHE A 55 12.79 32.25 -11.41
C PHE A 55 11.35 32.52 -10.96
N LEU A 56 10.51 31.48 -10.86
CA LEU A 56 9.13 31.66 -10.38
C LEU A 56 9.08 32.23 -8.96
N ALA A 57 10.03 31.85 -8.08
CA ALA A 57 10.12 32.38 -6.73
C ALA A 57 10.29 33.90 -6.66
N VAL A 58 10.79 34.51 -7.73
CA VAL A 58 11.04 35.95 -7.80
C VAL A 58 10.10 36.69 -8.77
N ALA A 59 9.39 35.96 -9.64
CA ALA A 59 8.52 36.53 -10.67
C ALA A 59 7.01 36.28 -10.43
N ALA A 60 6.64 35.26 -9.65
CA ALA A 60 5.25 34.82 -9.54
C ALA A 60 4.35 35.76 -8.70
N GLY A 61 4.94 36.67 -7.91
CA GLY A 61 4.17 37.59 -7.04
C GLY A 61 3.43 36.91 -5.88
N HIS A 62 3.69 35.63 -5.64
CA HIS A 62 3.17 34.85 -4.52
C HIS A 62 4.24 33.84 -4.07
N SER A 63 4.08 33.28 -2.86
CA SER A 63 4.93 32.18 -2.40
C SER A 63 4.78 30.95 -3.29
N VAL A 64 5.91 30.37 -3.71
CA VAL A 64 5.95 29.17 -4.54
C VAL A 64 6.38 27.95 -3.72
N SER A 65 6.01 26.76 -4.18
CA SER A 65 6.41 25.48 -3.58
C SER A 65 7.02 24.58 -4.67
N PRO A 66 8.24 24.07 -4.49
CA PRO A 66 8.86 23.17 -5.46
C PRO A 66 8.21 21.79 -5.43
N SER A 67 8.41 21.00 -6.49
CA SER A 67 8.23 19.54 -6.41
C SER A 67 9.35 18.93 -5.56
N GLU A 68 9.17 17.67 -5.15
CA GLU A 68 10.18 16.96 -4.36
C GLU A 68 11.54 16.92 -5.06
N ALA A 69 11.57 16.55 -6.35
CA ALA A 69 12.83 16.46 -7.09
C ALA A 69 13.54 17.82 -7.20
N VAL A 70 12.77 18.89 -7.41
CA VAL A 70 13.31 20.25 -7.49
C VAL A 70 13.80 20.74 -6.12
N ASP A 71 13.10 20.41 -5.03
CA ASP A 71 13.52 20.76 -3.66
C ASP A 71 14.86 20.09 -3.31
N GLN A 72 15.07 18.81 -3.69
CA GLN A 72 16.34 18.13 -3.47
C GLN A 72 17.51 18.79 -4.22
N ALA A 73 17.32 19.20 -5.48
CA ALA A 73 18.34 19.94 -6.21
C ALA A 73 18.63 21.30 -5.53
N TRP A 74 17.58 21.98 -5.07
CA TRP A 74 17.72 23.25 -4.36
C TRP A 74 18.46 23.09 -3.02
N HIS A 75 18.13 22.07 -2.21
CA HIS A 75 18.85 21.76 -0.96
C HIS A 75 20.35 21.58 -1.20
N ILE A 76 20.72 20.83 -2.24
CA ILE A 76 22.13 20.62 -2.58
C ILE A 76 22.78 21.94 -2.98
N HIS A 77 22.09 22.81 -3.73
CA HIS A 77 22.65 24.10 -4.13
C HIS A 77 22.87 25.05 -2.95
N ILE A 78 21.98 25.05 -1.95
CA ILE A 78 22.15 25.84 -0.72
C ILE A 78 23.46 25.50 0.01
N LEU A 79 23.94 24.26 -0.10
CA LEU A 79 25.22 23.84 0.50
C LEU A 79 26.45 24.47 -0.16
N TYR A 80 26.32 24.97 -1.39
CA TYR A 80 27.33 25.80 -2.06
C TYR A 80 27.15 27.24 -1.61
N THR A 81 27.38 27.50 -0.31
CA THR A 81 26.85 28.68 0.37
C THR A 81 27.28 30.02 -0.23
N ARG A 82 28.50 30.11 -0.77
CA ARG A 82 29.00 31.33 -1.42
C ARG A 82 28.41 31.50 -2.82
N GLU A 83 28.50 30.45 -3.64
CA GLU A 83 27.97 30.45 -5.00
C GLU A 83 26.45 30.66 -5.00
N TYR A 84 25.75 30.05 -4.04
CA TYR A 84 24.30 30.18 -3.86
C TYR A 84 23.90 31.59 -3.44
N ASN A 85 24.52 32.16 -2.41
CA ASN A 85 24.11 33.46 -1.87
C ASN A 85 24.59 34.62 -2.76
N ASP A 86 25.88 34.66 -3.07
CA ASP A 86 26.51 35.80 -3.74
C ASP A 86 26.35 35.68 -5.26
N GLY A 87 26.65 34.50 -5.81
CA GLY A 87 26.60 34.26 -7.25
C GLY A 87 25.17 34.20 -7.77
N PHE A 88 24.39 33.22 -7.29
CA PHE A 88 23.07 32.93 -7.84
C PHE A 88 21.98 33.84 -7.28
N CYS A 89 21.82 33.96 -5.96
CA CYS A 89 20.74 34.75 -5.38
C CYS A 89 20.96 36.25 -5.60
N ALA A 90 22.06 36.82 -5.11
CA ALA A 90 22.34 38.24 -5.26
C ALA A 90 22.68 38.59 -6.72
N GLY A 91 23.59 37.84 -7.35
CA GLY A 91 24.10 38.15 -8.69
C GLY A 91 23.14 37.85 -9.84
N VAL A 92 22.30 36.80 -9.75
CA VAL A 92 21.43 36.37 -10.87
C VAL A 92 19.96 36.64 -10.59
N LEU A 93 19.43 36.21 -9.43
CA LEU A 93 18.03 36.44 -9.08
C LEU A 93 17.76 37.89 -8.68
N GLY A 94 18.78 38.61 -8.21
CA GLY A 94 18.66 39.98 -7.70
C GLY A 94 17.95 40.07 -6.34
N GLN A 95 17.70 38.94 -5.69
CA GLN A 95 17.11 38.85 -4.35
C GLN A 95 17.49 37.55 -3.66
N HIS A 96 17.56 37.58 -2.33
CA HIS A 96 17.84 36.39 -1.54
C HIS A 96 16.64 35.45 -1.52
N LEU A 97 16.88 34.19 -1.93
CA LEU A 97 15.91 33.12 -1.85
C LEU A 97 16.21 32.29 -0.58
N HIS A 98 15.36 32.39 0.42
CA HIS A 98 15.53 31.64 1.67
C HIS A 98 14.70 30.36 1.67
N HIS A 99 15.31 29.25 2.09
CA HIS A 99 14.59 28.02 2.40
C HIS A 99 14.14 28.04 3.86
N GLY A 100 12.89 27.64 4.10
CA GLY A 100 12.31 27.57 5.44
C GLY A 100 11.72 26.19 5.70
N PRO A 101 12.06 25.52 6.82
CA PRO A 101 11.44 24.25 7.16
C PRO A 101 9.95 24.45 7.45
N SER A 102 9.15 23.43 7.12
CA SER A 102 7.76 23.34 7.56
C SER A 102 7.72 23.26 9.09
N ARG A 103 6.86 24.08 9.71
CA ARG A 103 6.45 23.98 11.12
C ARG A 103 5.61 22.74 11.45
N GLY A 104 5.20 22.00 10.43
CA GLY A 104 4.38 20.81 10.49
C GLY A 104 2.90 21.10 10.76
N GLY A 105 2.08 20.09 10.49
CA GLY A 105 0.65 20.10 10.77
C GLY A 105 -0.25 20.47 9.59
N ARG A 106 -1.53 20.11 9.72
CA ARG A 106 -2.51 20.14 8.62
C ARG A 106 -2.64 21.50 7.92
N LYS A 107 -2.68 22.59 8.69
CA LYS A 107 -2.82 23.95 8.12
C LYS A 107 -1.63 24.32 7.23
N GLU A 108 -0.45 23.79 7.53
CA GLU A 108 0.74 24.03 6.72
C GLU A 108 0.77 23.13 5.50
N ASP A 109 0.38 21.85 5.63
CA ASP A 109 0.19 20.93 4.50
C ASP A 109 -0.76 21.54 3.45
N GLU A 110 -1.92 22.05 3.88
CA GLU A 110 -2.92 22.70 3.02
C GLU A 110 -2.36 23.95 2.34
N ARG A 111 -1.59 24.76 3.07
CA ARG A 111 -0.94 25.96 2.54
C ARG A 111 0.09 25.60 1.46
N TYR A 112 0.95 24.61 1.70
CA TYR A 112 1.94 24.18 0.70
C TYR A 112 1.29 23.52 -0.51
N GLN A 113 0.17 22.81 -0.33
CA GLN A 113 -0.60 22.25 -1.44
C GLN A 113 -1.21 23.36 -2.32
N ASP A 114 -1.78 24.41 -1.72
CA ASP A 114 -2.26 25.59 -2.44
C ASP A 114 -1.12 26.30 -3.20
N TRP A 115 0.01 26.55 -2.52
CA TRP A 115 1.18 27.17 -3.15
C TRP A 115 1.73 26.34 -4.30
N TYR A 116 1.74 25.01 -4.18
CA TYR A 116 2.16 24.13 -5.26
C TYR A 116 1.23 24.21 -6.47
N GLY A 117 -0.08 24.17 -6.26
CA GLY A 117 -1.06 24.35 -7.33
C GLY A 117 -0.89 25.69 -8.06
N LYS A 118 -0.68 26.78 -7.31
CA LYS A 118 -0.35 28.10 -7.87
C LYS A 118 0.99 28.13 -8.59
N THR A 119 1.99 27.40 -8.09
CA THR A 119 3.31 27.28 -8.75
C THR A 119 3.17 26.63 -10.12
N LEU A 120 2.40 25.53 -10.25
CA LEU A 120 2.13 24.91 -11.54
C LEU A 120 1.34 25.83 -12.48
N ALA A 121 0.40 26.62 -11.96
CA ALA A 121 -0.32 27.61 -12.75
C ALA A 121 0.60 28.73 -13.27
N SER A 122 1.45 29.27 -12.39
CA SER A 122 2.45 30.29 -12.75
C SER A 122 3.48 29.75 -13.73
N TYR A 123 3.91 28.49 -13.57
CA TYR A 123 4.78 27.82 -14.54
C TYR A 123 4.19 27.87 -15.95
N ARG A 124 2.94 27.40 -16.12
CA ARG A 124 2.25 27.41 -17.42
C ARG A 124 2.15 28.84 -17.97
N ALA A 125 1.81 29.80 -17.12
CA ALA A 125 1.67 31.20 -17.52
C ALA A 125 2.99 31.86 -17.98
N PHE A 126 4.12 31.53 -17.35
CA PHE A 126 5.42 32.12 -17.69
C PHE A 126 6.12 31.41 -18.85
N PHE A 127 6.02 30.08 -18.93
CA PHE A 127 6.79 29.30 -19.89
C PHE A 127 5.99 28.86 -21.12
N ASP A 128 4.65 28.95 -21.08
CA ASP A 128 3.78 28.45 -22.16
C ASP A 128 4.02 26.95 -22.47
N GLU A 129 4.41 26.20 -21.43
CA GLU A 129 4.75 24.79 -21.47
C GLU A 129 4.08 24.07 -20.29
N GLU A 130 3.78 22.78 -20.48
CA GLU A 130 3.33 21.93 -19.39
C GLU A 130 4.53 21.44 -18.55
N PRO A 131 4.50 21.53 -17.22
CA PRO A 131 5.54 20.96 -16.36
C PRO A 131 5.73 19.46 -16.63
N PRO A 132 6.97 18.95 -16.78
CA PRO A 132 7.20 17.52 -16.99
C PRO A 132 6.65 16.69 -15.82
N ALA A 133 5.65 15.84 -16.07
CA ALA A 133 4.90 15.13 -15.01
C ALA A 133 5.76 14.19 -14.14
N ASP A 134 6.89 13.70 -14.65
CA ASP A 134 7.85 12.87 -13.91
C ASP A 134 8.74 13.67 -12.92
N ILE A 135 8.75 15.00 -13.02
CA ILE A 135 9.45 15.92 -12.10
C ILE A 135 8.44 16.77 -11.32
N TRP A 136 7.35 17.19 -11.96
CA TRP A 136 6.25 17.96 -11.42
C TRP A 136 4.95 17.15 -11.46
N PRO A 137 4.75 16.22 -10.50
CA PRO A 137 3.49 15.49 -10.40
C PRO A 137 2.32 16.45 -10.17
N THR A 138 1.11 16.03 -10.51
CA THR A 138 -0.11 16.80 -10.22
C THR A 138 -0.27 17.03 -8.71
N SER A 139 -1.03 18.05 -8.31
CA SER A 139 -1.27 18.34 -6.89
C SER A 139 -1.86 17.13 -6.14
N ASP A 140 -2.73 16.36 -6.79
CA ASP A 140 -3.35 15.16 -6.22
C ASP A 140 -2.35 14.01 -6.09
N GLU A 141 -1.50 13.79 -7.10
CA GLU A 141 -0.44 12.80 -7.03
C GLU A 141 0.57 13.12 -5.92
N ARG A 142 1.00 14.39 -5.81
CA ARG A 142 1.89 14.85 -4.74
C ARG A 142 1.28 14.66 -3.35
N ALA A 143 -0.02 15.00 -3.20
CA ALA A 143 -0.72 14.82 -1.93
C ALA A 143 -0.88 13.33 -1.55
N ALA A 144 -1.08 12.46 -2.56
CA ALA A 144 -1.19 11.02 -2.38
C ALA A 144 0.17 10.35 -2.11
N SER A 145 1.26 10.87 -2.67
CA SER A 145 2.57 10.23 -2.68
C SER A 145 3.41 10.42 -1.43
N ARG A 146 2.90 11.08 -0.37
CA ARG A 146 3.56 11.40 0.94
C ARG A 146 4.92 10.70 1.08
N HIS A 147 5.94 11.28 0.46
CA HIS A 147 7.18 10.56 0.23
C HIS A 147 7.90 10.39 1.58
N LYS A 148 8.01 9.14 2.04
CA LYS A 148 8.72 8.82 3.28
C LYS A 148 10.17 8.48 2.94
N PHE A 149 10.99 9.50 2.74
CA PHE A 149 12.43 9.29 2.54
C PHE A 149 13.14 9.10 3.87
N GLN A 150 14.07 8.16 3.88
CA GLN A 150 15.00 7.95 4.98
C GLN A 150 16.39 7.75 4.38
N ARG A 151 17.40 8.32 5.02
CA ARG A 151 18.79 7.99 4.69
C ARG A 151 19.08 6.60 5.25
N VAL A 152 19.64 5.76 4.39
CA VAL A 152 19.92 4.36 4.68
C VAL A 152 21.33 4.06 4.21
N ASP A 153 22.09 3.36 5.04
CA ASP A 153 23.40 2.86 4.66
C ASP A 153 23.24 1.62 3.77
N LYS A 154 23.75 1.70 2.54
CA LYS A 154 23.64 0.63 1.54
C LYS A 154 24.69 -0.45 1.72
N GLU A 155 25.71 -0.25 2.57
CA GLU A 155 26.64 -1.32 2.96
C GLU A 155 25.99 -2.24 4.00
N SER A 156 25.27 -1.67 4.95
CA SER A 156 24.58 -2.40 6.02
C SER A 156 23.21 -2.97 5.60
N TYR A 157 22.54 -2.37 4.60
CA TYR A 157 21.16 -2.72 4.24
C TYR A 157 20.95 -2.90 2.74
N TRP A 158 20.13 -3.90 2.40
CA TRP A 158 19.67 -4.15 1.02
C TRP A 158 18.38 -3.38 0.73
N LEU A 159 18.35 -2.67 -0.42
CA LEU A 159 17.17 -1.97 -0.90
C LEU A 159 16.48 -2.76 -2.02
N VAL A 160 15.38 -3.43 -1.68
CA VAL A 160 14.58 -4.19 -2.65
C VAL A 160 13.39 -3.34 -3.09
N PRO A 161 13.19 -3.08 -4.40
CA PRO A 161 12.05 -2.30 -4.87
C PRO A 161 10.72 -2.99 -4.55
N LYS A 162 9.68 -2.19 -4.26
CA LYS A 162 8.35 -2.75 -3.96
C LYS A 162 7.80 -3.49 -5.21
N PRO A 163 7.30 -4.73 -5.08
CA PRO A 163 6.79 -5.51 -6.21
C PRO A 163 5.69 -4.78 -7.00
N GLY A 164 4.85 -4.02 -6.30
CA GLY A 164 3.75 -3.26 -6.91
C GLY A 164 4.19 -2.13 -7.85
N ALA A 165 5.36 -1.52 -7.64
CA ALA A 165 5.84 -0.43 -8.51
C ALA A 165 6.40 -0.97 -9.83
N TRP A 166 7.07 -2.13 -9.77
CA TRP A 166 7.50 -2.87 -10.96
C TRP A 166 6.29 -3.41 -11.72
N LEU A 167 5.37 -4.11 -11.03
CA LEU A 167 4.16 -4.68 -11.65
C LEU A 167 3.23 -3.61 -12.24
N ALA A 168 3.06 -2.45 -11.59
CA ALA A 168 2.21 -1.36 -12.10
C ALA A 168 2.79 -0.69 -13.35
N ARG A 169 4.13 -0.59 -13.46
CA ARG A 169 4.79 -0.06 -14.66
C ARG A 169 4.69 -1.02 -15.85
N THR A 170 4.74 -2.32 -15.59
CA THR A 170 4.72 -3.35 -16.65
C THR A 170 3.30 -3.76 -17.04
N PHE A 171 2.32 -3.67 -16.14
CA PHE A 171 0.95 -4.14 -16.37
C PHE A 171 -0.07 -3.17 -15.76
N HIS A 172 -0.58 -2.25 -16.59
CA HIS A 172 -1.61 -1.28 -16.20
C HIS A 172 -3.00 -1.94 -15.98
N ASP A 173 -3.20 -3.15 -16.50
CA ASP A 173 -4.46 -3.91 -16.40
C ASP A 173 -4.31 -5.09 -15.41
N LYS A 174 -5.03 -5.03 -14.28
CA LYS A 174 -5.09 -6.11 -13.29
C LYS A 174 -5.65 -7.41 -13.89
N GLY A 175 -6.45 -7.33 -14.95
CA GLY A 175 -6.93 -8.47 -15.74
C GLY A 175 -5.82 -9.09 -16.60
N ALA A 176 -4.90 -8.30 -17.12
CA ALA A 176 -3.71 -8.79 -17.85
C ALA A 176 -2.76 -9.56 -16.93
N LEU A 177 -2.58 -9.12 -15.67
CA LEU A 177 -1.75 -9.83 -14.69
C LEU A 177 -2.32 -11.22 -14.34
N ARG A 178 -3.65 -11.31 -14.24
CA ARG A 178 -4.37 -12.57 -14.02
C ARG A 178 -4.34 -13.48 -15.25
N ARG A 179 -4.44 -12.91 -16.45
CA ARG A 179 -4.24 -13.63 -17.73
C ARG A 179 -2.80 -14.08 -17.92
N ALA A 180 -1.82 -13.28 -17.52
CA ALA A 180 -0.40 -13.59 -17.56
C ALA A 180 -0.04 -14.68 -16.53
N ALA A 181 -0.59 -14.65 -15.32
CA ALA A 181 -0.38 -15.73 -14.33
C ALA A 181 -0.98 -17.07 -14.81
N VAL A 182 -2.16 -17.04 -15.44
CA VAL A 182 -2.77 -18.23 -16.07
C VAL A 182 -1.98 -18.67 -17.31
N GLY A 183 -1.52 -17.72 -18.13
CA GLY A 183 -0.68 -17.96 -19.30
C GLY A 183 0.66 -18.58 -18.93
N VAL A 184 1.34 -18.05 -17.90
CA VAL A 184 2.58 -18.59 -17.32
C VAL A 184 2.36 -20.00 -16.78
N GLY A 185 1.23 -20.27 -16.11
CA GLY A 185 0.87 -21.62 -15.66
C GLY A 185 0.62 -22.60 -16.80
N LEU A 186 -0.07 -22.18 -17.86
CA LEU A 186 -0.33 -22.99 -19.05
C LEU A 186 0.96 -23.25 -19.86
N SER A 187 1.83 -22.24 -20.00
CA SER A 187 3.15 -22.43 -20.61
C SER A 187 4.06 -23.30 -19.75
N ALA A 188 3.99 -23.20 -18.42
CA ALA A 188 4.76 -24.06 -17.53
C ALA A 188 4.26 -25.53 -17.57
N LEU A 189 2.97 -25.76 -17.80
CA LEU A 189 2.37 -27.07 -18.10
C LEU A 189 2.89 -27.66 -19.42
N ALA A 190 3.17 -26.83 -20.43
CA ALA A 190 3.81 -27.23 -21.67
C ALA A 190 5.33 -27.44 -21.54
N VAL A 191 5.98 -26.71 -20.62
CA VAL A 191 7.42 -26.83 -20.33
C VAL A 191 7.74 -28.04 -19.46
N THR A 192 6.83 -28.49 -18.60
CA THR A 192 7.02 -29.71 -17.78
C THR A 192 7.37 -30.96 -18.59
N PRO A 193 6.64 -31.34 -19.65
CA PRO A 193 7.03 -32.48 -20.49
C PRO A 193 8.35 -32.23 -21.25
N LEU A 194 8.67 -30.99 -21.63
CA LEU A 194 9.95 -30.64 -22.27
C LEU A 194 11.15 -30.76 -21.32
N VAL A 195 10.99 -30.37 -20.06
CA VAL A 195 12.03 -30.51 -19.02
C VAL A 195 12.17 -31.97 -18.60
N ILE A 196 11.06 -32.70 -18.44
CA ILE A 196 11.08 -34.14 -18.17
C ILE A 196 11.76 -34.89 -19.31
N TRP A 197 11.44 -34.56 -20.57
CA TRP A 197 12.04 -35.20 -21.74
C TRP A 197 13.51 -34.81 -21.93
N GLY A 198 13.86 -33.54 -21.71
CA GLY A 198 15.25 -33.06 -21.76
C GLY A 198 16.15 -33.68 -20.68
N CYS A 199 15.65 -33.82 -19.45
CA CYS A 199 16.37 -34.49 -18.37
C CYS A 199 16.41 -36.02 -18.55
N ALA A 200 15.32 -36.65 -19.01
CA ALA A 200 15.29 -38.09 -19.28
C ALA A 200 16.20 -38.48 -20.46
N ALA A 201 16.30 -37.64 -21.49
CA ALA A 201 17.17 -37.86 -22.64
C ALA A 201 18.68 -37.80 -22.28
N GLN A 202 19.05 -37.02 -21.25
CA GLN A 202 20.44 -36.94 -20.78
C GLN A 202 20.80 -38.02 -19.75
N ASN A 203 19.86 -38.41 -18.89
CA ASN A 203 20.14 -39.27 -17.73
C ASN A 203 19.67 -40.73 -17.88
N GLY A 204 18.91 -41.07 -18.94
CA GLY A 204 18.41 -42.44 -19.17
C GLY A 204 17.38 -42.96 -18.14
N ALA A 205 17.09 -42.18 -17.09
CA ALA A 205 16.13 -42.52 -16.04
C ALA A 205 14.82 -41.74 -16.24
N VAL A 206 13.70 -42.46 -16.35
CA VAL A 206 12.35 -41.88 -16.46
C VAL A 206 11.83 -41.43 -15.08
N ASN A 207 12.42 -41.94 -14.00
CA ASN A 207 12.01 -41.66 -12.63
C ASN A 207 12.67 -40.36 -12.09
N PRO A 208 11.90 -39.31 -11.74
CA PRO A 208 12.45 -38.06 -11.20
C PRO A 208 13.28 -38.25 -9.92
N LEU A 209 13.04 -39.32 -9.16
CA LEU A 209 13.79 -39.62 -7.94
C LEU A 209 15.23 -40.08 -8.20
N ASP A 210 15.56 -40.46 -9.44
CA ASP A 210 16.91 -40.88 -9.83
C ASP A 210 17.75 -39.75 -10.44
N TYR A 211 17.17 -38.56 -10.61
CA TYR A 211 17.90 -37.39 -11.13
C TYR A 211 19.09 -36.99 -10.23
N ASP A 212 20.13 -36.45 -10.84
CA ASP A 212 21.21 -35.79 -10.11
C ASP A 212 20.70 -34.51 -9.42
N GLY A 213 21.47 -34.02 -8.43
CA GLY A 213 21.04 -32.92 -7.55
C GLY A 213 20.58 -31.66 -8.29
N PRO A 214 21.38 -31.09 -9.21
CA PRO A 214 21.01 -29.90 -9.98
C PRO A 214 19.77 -30.10 -10.87
N SER A 215 19.68 -31.23 -11.59
CA SER A 215 18.53 -31.51 -12.47
C SER A 215 17.25 -31.69 -11.67
N PHE A 216 17.31 -32.36 -10.51
CA PHE A 216 16.18 -32.46 -9.60
C PHE A 216 15.74 -31.08 -9.09
N LEU A 217 16.69 -30.17 -8.79
CA LEU A 217 16.38 -28.83 -8.30
C LEU A 217 15.61 -28.01 -9.35
N GLY A 218 16.10 -28.02 -10.60
CA GLY A 218 15.41 -27.38 -11.72
C GLY A 218 14.01 -27.94 -11.94
N PHE A 219 13.89 -29.28 -11.94
CA PHE A 219 12.62 -29.98 -12.03
C PHE A 219 11.66 -29.61 -10.88
N TYR A 220 12.15 -29.54 -9.65
CA TYR A 220 11.37 -29.18 -8.47
C TYR A 220 10.81 -27.76 -8.56
N LEU A 221 11.62 -26.77 -8.95
CA LEU A 221 11.19 -25.38 -9.08
C LEU A 221 10.11 -25.20 -10.14
N VAL A 222 10.28 -25.80 -11.32
CA VAL A 222 9.30 -25.75 -12.41
C VAL A 222 8.00 -26.45 -11.98
N SER A 223 8.11 -27.65 -11.42
CA SER A 223 6.95 -28.42 -10.94
C SER A 223 6.21 -27.68 -9.83
N PHE A 224 6.93 -27.02 -8.91
CA PHE A 224 6.33 -26.25 -7.83
C PHE A 224 5.57 -25.03 -8.35
N LEU A 225 6.12 -24.32 -9.33
CA LEU A 225 5.42 -23.22 -10.00
C LEU A 225 4.13 -23.72 -10.67
N VAL A 226 4.20 -24.79 -11.45
CA VAL A 226 3.05 -25.40 -12.12
C VAL A 226 2.00 -25.87 -11.10
N GLY A 227 2.41 -26.60 -10.07
CA GLY A 227 1.53 -27.10 -9.02
C GLY A 227 0.83 -25.97 -8.26
N THR A 228 1.53 -24.87 -7.99
CA THR A 228 0.95 -23.68 -7.35
C THR A 228 -0.11 -23.02 -8.24
N VAL A 229 0.14 -22.88 -9.54
CA VAL A 229 -0.87 -22.32 -10.47
C VAL A 229 -2.04 -23.28 -10.64
N ALA A 230 -1.80 -24.59 -10.77
CA ALA A 230 -2.85 -25.60 -10.84
C ALA A 230 -3.73 -25.56 -9.58
N ALA A 231 -3.14 -25.47 -8.39
CA ALA A 231 -3.88 -25.31 -7.13
C ALA A 231 -4.72 -24.01 -7.13
N ALA A 232 -4.18 -22.90 -7.63
CA ALA A 232 -4.93 -21.64 -7.76
C ALA A 232 -6.09 -21.74 -8.77
N VAL A 233 -5.90 -22.45 -9.89
CA VAL A 233 -6.94 -22.70 -10.91
C VAL A 233 -8.03 -23.60 -10.36
N VAL A 234 -7.70 -24.72 -9.73
CA VAL A 234 -8.66 -25.60 -9.02
C VAL A 234 -9.46 -24.78 -8.01
N ARG A 235 -8.77 -23.97 -7.20
CA ARG A 235 -9.42 -23.09 -6.23
C ARG A 235 -10.39 -22.08 -6.84
N HIS A 236 -10.14 -21.68 -8.09
CA HIS A 236 -11.01 -20.80 -8.85
C HIS A 236 -12.19 -21.55 -9.46
N LEU A 237 -11.94 -22.67 -10.16
CA LEU A 237 -12.93 -23.48 -10.87
C LEU A 237 -14.00 -24.07 -9.93
N TYR A 238 -13.61 -24.48 -8.73
CA TYR A 238 -14.54 -24.95 -7.70
C TYR A 238 -15.43 -23.84 -7.09
N ARG A 239 -15.36 -22.60 -7.62
CA ARG A 239 -16.35 -21.56 -7.32
C ARG A 239 -17.36 -21.48 -8.46
N PRO A 240 -18.67 -21.63 -8.19
CA PRO A 240 -19.69 -21.59 -9.23
C PRO A 240 -19.62 -20.25 -9.99
N PRO A 241 -19.89 -20.25 -11.31
CA PRO A 241 -19.92 -19.05 -12.14
C PRO A 241 -20.92 -18.03 -11.57
N ALA A 242 -20.63 -16.73 -11.70
CA ALA A 242 -21.54 -15.69 -11.25
C ALA A 242 -22.72 -15.61 -12.24
N PRO A 243 -23.96 -15.93 -11.84
CA PRO A 243 -25.13 -15.62 -12.65
C PRO A 243 -25.35 -14.11 -12.71
N ASP A 244 -26.25 -13.68 -13.59
CA ASP A 244 -26.71 -12.31 -13.71
C ASP A 244 -27.10 -11.73 -12.32
N ILE A 245 -26.60 -10.53 -12.02
CA ILE A 245 -26.86 -9.79 -10.78
C ILE A 245 -28.22 -9.07 -10.82
N SER A 246 -28.88 -9.05 -11.98
CA SER A 246 -30.20 -8.44 -12.23
C SER A 246 -31.31 -9.19 -11.47
N GLY A 247 -31.44 -8.88 -10.17
CA GLY A 247 -32.41 -9.50 -9.27
C GLY A 247 -31.92 -9.68 -7.84
N THR A 248 -30.66 -9.32 -7.53
CA THR A 248 -30.18 -9.36 -6.15
C THR A 248 -30.88 -8.31 -5.29
N ARG A 249 -31.41 -8.74 -4.14
CA ARG A 249 -32.00 -7.86 -3.11
C ARG A 249 -30.99 -6.79 -2.69
N LYS A 250 -31.47 -5.58 -2.34
CA LYS A 250 -30.65 -4.55 -1.69
C LYS A 250 -30.14 -5.10 -0.34
N LEU A 251 -28.82 -5.18 -0.22
CA LEU A 251 -28.15 -5.65 0.99
C LEU A 251 -28.01 -4.51 2.01
N ASP A 252 -28.21 -4.83 3.28
CA ASP A 252 -27.98 -3.90 4.38
C ASP A 252 -26.48 -3.77 4.71
N ALA A 253 -26.07 -2.69 5.40
CA ALA A 253 -24.68 -2.43 5.77
C ALA A 253 -24.05 -3.62 6.53
N ALA A 254 -24.82 -4.26 7.42
CA ALA A 254 -24.37 -5.43 8.16
C ALA A 254 -24.08 -6.65 7.25
N GLU A 255 -24.91 -6.86 6.22
CA GLU A 255 -24.77 -7.96 5.26
C GLU A 255 -23.59 -7.71 4.31
N VAL A 256 -23.41 -6.46 3.86
CA VAL A 256 -22.25 -6.02 3.08
C VAL A 256 -20.95 -6.19 3.90
N ALA A 257 -20.97 -5.85 5.17
CA ALA A 257 -19.82 -5.99 6.07
C ALA A 257 -19.45 -7.48 6.26
N TYR A 258 -20.45 -8.34 6.45
CA TYR A 258 -20.23 -9.78 6.51
C TYR A 258 -19.64 -10.33 5.20
N LEU A 259 -20.16 -9.88 4.05
CA LEU A 259 -19.68 -10.29 2.74
C LEU A 259 -18.24 -9.85 2.46
N ASN A 260 -17.84 -8.67 2.94
CA ASN A 260 -16.52 -8.12 2.69
C ASN A 260 -15.45 -8.70 3.62
N GLY A 261 -15.74 -8.85 4.92
CA GLY A 261 -14.73 -9.20 5.93
C GLY A 261 -15.18 -10.20 7.00
N GLY A 262 -16.36 -10.80 6.86
CA GLY A 262 -16.88 -11.79 7.78
C GLY A 262 -17.43 -11.19 9.09
N PRO A 263 -17.58 -12.01 10.15
CA PRO A 263 -18.27 -11.61 11.38
C PRO A 263 -17.59 -10.43 12.10
N GLY A 264 -16.26 -10.36 12.06
CA GLY A 264 -15.52 -9.25 12.68
C GLY A 264 -15.79 -7.91 12.02
N LEU A 265 -15.92 -7.87 10.69
CA LEU A 265 -16.23 -6.61 9.99
C LEU A 265 -17.69 -6.18 10.19
N MET A 266 -18.61 -7.14 10.29
CA MET A 266 -20.01 -6.87 10.65
C MET A 266 -20.12 -6.20 12.02
N LEU A 267 -19.36 -6.67 13.01
CA LEU A 267 -19.29 -6.02 14.33
C LEU A 267 -18.74 -4.59 14.23
N HIS A 268 -17.66 -4.36 13.47
CA HIS A 268 -17.11 -3.02 13.29
C HIS A 268 -18.09 -2.05 12.61
N SER A 269 -18.86 -2.54 11.63
CA SER A 269 -19.91 -1.76 10.96
C SER A 269 -21.02 -1.37 11.94
N ALA A 270 -21.48 -2.30 12.79
CA ALA A 270 -22.50 -2.02 13.81
C ALA A 270 -21.98 -1.03 14.87
N LEU A 271 -20.75 -1.20 15.34
CA LEU A 271 -20.12 -0.26 16.26
C LEU A 271 -19.95 1.13 15.63
N ALA A 272 -19.67 1.22 14.33
CA ALA A 272 -19.59 2.48 13.60
C ALA A 272 -20.89 3.28 13.66
N SER A 273 -22.01 2.63 13.40
CA SER A 273 -23.35 3.21 13.53
C SER A 273 -23.62 3.69 14.97
N LEU A 274 -23.36 2.83 15.97
CA LEU A 274 -23.65 3.12 17.38
C LEU A 274 -22.82 4.27 17.95
N VAL A 275 -21.53 4.34 17.59
CA VAL A 275 -20.64 5.44 18.03
C VAL A 275 -21.06 6.76 17.37
N ARG A 276 -21.49 6.74 16.11
CA ARG A 276 -22.00 7.96 15.46
C ARG A 276 -23.31 8.43 16.10
N GLY A 277 -24.17 7.49 16.50
CA GLY A 277 -25.40 7.77 17.23
C GLY A 277 -25.19 8.24 18.68
N ASN A 278 -23.95 8.40 19.15
CA ASN A 278 -23.59 8.71 20.54
C ASN A 278 -24.15 7.70 21.58
N LEU A 279 -24.51 6.49 21.14
CA LEU A 279 -25.09 5.45 22.01
C LEU A 279 -24.01 4.67 22.76
N VAL A 280 -22.82 4.61 22.19
CA VAL A 280 -21.69 3.83 22.68
C VAL A 280 -20.39 4.62 22.52
N THR A 281 -19.50 4.51 23.51
CA THR A 281 -18.10 4.93 23.41
C THR A 281 -17.18 3.73 23.58
N ILE A 282 -16.03 3.79 22.90
CA ILE A 282 -15.02 2.74 22.96
C ILE A 282 -13.82 3.32 23.70
N ASP A 283 -13.52 2.78 24.88
CA ASP A 283 -12.33 3.14 25.65
C ASP A 283 -11.46 1.91 25.85
N GLN A 284 -10.18 2.00 25.46
CA GLN A 284 -9.19 0.92 25.61
C GLN A 284 -9.68 -0.51 25.24
N ARG A 285 -10.53 -0.64 24.21
CA ARG A 285 -11.18 -1.88 23.70
C ARG A 285 -12.42 -2.37 24.46
N ALA A 286 -12.79 -1.71 25.55
CA ALA A 286 -14.08 -1.88 26.20
C ALA A 286 -15.13 -1.00 25.52
N VAL A 287 -16.32 -1.55 25.34
CA VAL A 287 -17.47 -0.89 24.73
C VAL A 287 -18.41 -0.48 25.86
N ASN A 288 -18.59 0.82 26.06
CA ASN A 288 -19.39 1.41 27.13
C ASN A 288 -20.61 2.11 26.55
N ARG A 289 -21.78 1.96 27.19
CA ARG A 289 -23.00 2.68 26.79
C ARG A 289 -22.98 4.11 27.30
N THR A 290 -23.40 5.07 26.47
CA THR A 290 -23.37 6.51 26.81
C THR A 290 -24.72 7.21 26.82
N ALA A 291 -25.78 6.65 26.22
CA ALA A 291 -27.09 7.32 26.18
C ALA A 291 -28.31 6.38 26.34
N GLU A 292 -29.34 6.92 26.98
CA GLU A 292 -30.76 6.51 26.92
C GLU A 292 -31.54 7.70 26.34
N PRO A 293 -32.55 7.53 25.45
CA PRO A 293 -33.28 6.31 25.10
C PRO A 293 -32.71 5.56 23.88
N GLU A 294 -33.16 4.31 23.69
CA GLU A 294 -32.89 3.51 22.49
C GLU A 294 -33.66 4.10 21.29
N PRO A 295 -32.98 4.60 20.23
CA PRO A 295 -33.66 5.15 19.07
C PRO A 295 -34.42 4.06 18.30
N ALA A 296 -35.62 4.40 17.82
CA ALA A 296 -36.40 3.52 16.96
C ALA A 296 -35.72 3.38 15.59
N GLY A 297 -35.33 2.15 15.22
CA GLY A 297 -34.71 1.85 13.92
C GLY A 297 -33.39 1.08 13.96
N LEU A 298 -32.92 0.64 15.13
CA LEU A 298 -31.69 -0.14 15.26
C LEU A 298 -31.82 -1.56 14.71
N THR A 299 -30.76 -2.02 14.05
CA THR A 299 -30.64 -3.40 13.56
C THR A 299 -30.58 -4.40 14.72
N PRO A 300 -30.99 -5.67 14.53
CA PRO A 300 -30.98 -6.67 15.60
C PRO A 300 -29.62 -6.85 16.29
N ILE A 301 -28.52 -6.68 15.53
CA ILE A 301 -27.15 -6.75 16.06
C ILE A 301 -26.81 -5.55 16.96
N GLU A 302 -27.25 -4.35 16.59
CA GLU A 302 -27.04 -3.14 17.38
C GLU A 302 -27.81 -3.20 18.70
N GLN A 303 -29.06 -3.68 18.67
CA GLN A 303 -29.87 -3.90 19.87
C GLN A 303 -29.20 -4.89 20.84
N GLN A 304 -28.64 -5.97 20.30
CA GLN A 304 -27.95 -6.97 21.13
C GLN A 304 -26.67 -6.40 21.76
N ILE A 305 -25.91 -5.60 21.01
CA ILE A 305 -24.73 -4.90 21.54
C ILE A 305 -25.13 -3.99 22.70
N LEU A 306 -26.15 -3.14 22.51
CA LEU A 306 -26.62 -2.21 23.55
C LEU A 306 -27.11 -2.93 24.82
N ARG A 307 -27.81 -4.06 24.68
CA ARG A 307 -28.24 -4.89 25.82
C ARG A 307 -27.06 -5.48 26.57
N SER A 308 -26.04 -5.94 25.84
CA SER A 308 -24.84 -6.54 26.45
C SER A 308 -23.93 -5.52 27.15
N THR A 309 -23.94 -4.26 26.71
CA THR A 309 -23.16 -3.17 27.30
C THR A 309 -23.98 -2.33 28.29
N ALA A 310 -25.15 -2.82 28.72
CA ALA A 310 -26.06 -2.08 29.59
C ALA A 310 -25.58 -2.00 31.06
N THR A 311 -24.84 -3.02 31.52
CA THR A 311 -24.45 -3.16 32.94
C THR A 311 -22.97 -2.88 33.20
N SER A 312 -22.09 -3.13 32.22
CA SER A 312 -20.64 -2.86 32.34
C SER A 312 -19.98 -2.77 30.96
N GLY A 313 -18.76 -2.23 30.93
CA GLY A 313 -17.94 -2.20 29.72
C GLY A 313 -17.55 -3.60 29.26
N VAL A 314 -17.93 -3.95 28.02
CA VAL A 314 -17.65 -5.28 27.46
C VAL A 314 -16.48 -5.22 26.50
N TRP A 315 -15.53 -6.14 26.64
CA TRP A 315 -14.42 -6.29 25.70
C TRP A 315 -14.93 -6.67 24.30
N ALA A 316 -14.40 -6.02 23.26
CA ALA A 316 -14.80 -6.26 21.87
C ALA A 316 -14.72 -7.75 21.44
N LYS A 317 -13.80 -8.55 22.01
CA LYS A 317 -13.70 -10.00 21.77
C LYS A 317 -14.92 -10.75 22.29
N THR A 318 -15.28 -10.51 23.56
CA THR A 318 -16.47 -11.10 24.21
C THR A 318 -17.76 -10.68 23.49
N LEU A 319 -17.80 -9.44 23.01
CA LEU A 319 -18.91 -8.93 22.22
C LEU A 319 -19.08 -9.70 20.90
N GLY A 320 -17.97 -10.07 20.26
CA GLY A 320 -17.98 -10.92 19.06
C GLY A 320 -18.58 -12.30 19.31
N ASP A 321 -18.28 -12.92 20.45
CA ASP A 321 -18.84 -14.22 20.83
C ASP A 321 -20.35 -14.14 21.15
N ILE A 322 -20.78 -13.07 21.83
CA ILE A 322 -22.19 -12.81 22.16
C ILE A 322 -23.04 -12.63 20.90
N VAL A 323 -22.50 -11.93 19.90
CA VAL A 323 -23.18 -11.57 18.65
C VAL A 323 -23.12 -12.69 17.61
N LYS A 324 -22.35 -13.75 17.86
CA LYS A 324 -22.16 -14.88 16.96
C LYS A 324 -23.48 -15.48 16.41
N PRO A 325 -24.54 -15.73 17.20
CA PRO A 325 -25.81 -16.26 16.67
C PRO A 325 -26.45 -15.35 15.61
N HIS A 326 -26.29 -14.03 15.73
CA HIS A 326 -26.83 -13.07 14.77
C HIS A 326 -25.97 -13.04 13.50
N THR A 327 -24.65 -13.21 13.63
CA THR A 327 -23.75 -13.36 12.47
C THR A 327 -24.01 -14.66 11.70
N ASP A 328 -24.34 -15.75 12.40
CA ASP A 328 -24.67 -17.04 11.79
C ASP A 328 -26.02 -16.98 11.06
N ALA A 329 -27.00 -16.23 11.60
CA ALA A 329 -28.26 -15.99 10.91
C ALA A 329 -28.08 -15.18 9.61
N VAL A 330 -27.23 -14.15 9.62
CA VAL A 330 -26.87 -13.38 8.41
C VAL A 330 -26.12 -14.26 7.41
N ARG A 331 -25.20 -15.10 7.89
CA ARG A 331 -24.49 -16.08 7.08
C ARG A 331 -25.46 -17.00 6.34
N ALA A 332 -26.44 -17.58 7.04
CA ALA A 332 -27.42 -18.49 6.45
C ALA A 332 -28.24 -17.80 5.35
N ARG A 333 -28.65 -16.54 5.55
CA ARG A 333 -29.34 -15.74 4.52
C ARG A 333 -28.44 -15.51 3.29
N LEU A 334 -27.19 -15.09 3.51
CA LEU A 334 -26.24 -14.87 2.41
C LEU A 334 -25.84 -16.16 1.68
N GLN A 335 -25.91 -17.31 2.35
CA GLN A 335 -25.75 -18.64 1.73
C GLN A 335 -26.96 -18.98 0.87
N ALA A 336 -28.19 -18.75 1.36
CA ALA A 336 -29.42 -18.92 0.57
C ALA A 336 -29.44 -18.03 -0.70
N ASP A 337 -28.91 -16.81 -0.60
CA ASP A 337 -28.77 -15.89 -1.74
C ASP A 337 -27.62 -16.26 -2.70
N GLY A 338 -26.81 -17.26 -2.35
CA GLY A 338 -25.64 -17.72 -3.11
C GLY A 338 -24.45 -16.75 -3.10
N LEU A 339 -24.41 -15.79 -2.17
CA LEU A 339 -23.34 -14.79 -2.03
C LEU A 339 -22.16 -15.31 -1.19
N VAL A 340 -22.44 -16.20 -0.24
CA VAL A 340 -21.47 -16.91 0.60
C VAL A 340 -21.46 -18.39 0.24
N MET A 341 -20.29 -19.01 0.18
CA MET A 341 -20.18 -20.44 -0.13
C MET A 341 -20.74 -21.30 1.02
N GLU A 342 -21.39 -22.41 0.66
CA GLU A 342 -21.76 -23.47 1.59
C GLU A 342 -20.51 -24.14 2.17
N ASP A 343 -20.58 -24.56 3.43
CA ASP A 343 -19.42 -25.10 4.17
C ASP A 343 -18.84 -26.36 3.53
N GLU A 344 -19.68 -27.23 2.98
CA GLU A 344 -19.24 -28.45 2.30
C GLU A 344 -18.50 -28.16 0.99
N ALA A 345 -19.02 -27.23 0.18
CA ALA A 345 -18.38 -26.80 -1.05
C ALA A 345 -17.05 -26.07 -0.77
N ALA A 346 -16.99 -25.28 0.31
CA ALA A 346 -15.78 -24.61 0.76
C ALA A 346 -14.72 -25.61 1.27
N TYR A 347 -15.13 -26.64 2.01
CA TYR A 347 -14.23 -27.70 2.47
C TYR A 347 -13.69 -28.54 1.33
N ARG A 348 -14.55 -28.96 0.38
CA ARG A 348 -14.14 -29.70 -0.82
C ARG A 348 -13.16 -28.90 -1.67
N ASN A 349 -13.40 -27.59 -1.84
CA ASN A 349 -12.48 -26.69 -2.55
C ASN A 349 -11.12 -26.62 -1.83
N LEU A 350 -11.13 -26.46 -0.50
CA LEU A 350 -9.91 -26.42 0.30
C LEU A 350 -9.12 -27.72 0.19
N LEU A 351 -9.79 -28.87 0.35
CA LEU A 351 -9.19 -30.20 0.24
C LEU A 351 -8.60 -30.42 -1.15
N ALA A 352 -9.37 -30.16 -2.23
CA ALA A 352 -8.89 -30.28 -3.60
C ALA A 352 -7.69 -29.37 -3.89
N THR A 353 -7.70 -28.13 -3.37
CA THR A 353 -6.58 -27.19 -3.50
C THR A 353 -5.32 -27.73 -2.80
N TRP A 354 -5.46 -28.23 -1.56
CA TRP A 354 -4.33 -28.75 -0.79
C TRP A 354 -3.77 -30.06 -1.34
N LEU A 355 -4.62 -30.93 -1.87
CA LEU A 355 -4.20 -32.16 -2.54
C LEU A 355 -3.25 -31.85 -3.72
N VAL A 356 -3.59 -30.87 -4.55
CA VAL A 356 -2.74 -30.44 -5.67
C VAL A 356 -1.49 -29.70 -5.18
N ALA A 357 -1.64 -28.82 -4.18
CA ALA A 357 -0.54 -28.02 -3.64
C ALA A 357 0.55 -28.87 -2.96
N LEU A 358 0.18 -29.96 -2.27
CA LEU A 358 1.12 -30.80 -1.51
C LEU A 358 1.83 -31.85 -2.37
N ALA A 359 1.34 -32.14 -3.57
CA ALA A 359 1.92 -33.18 -4.43
C ALA A 359 3.42 -32.95 -4.69
N VAL A 360 3.83 -31.69 -4.95
CA VAL A 360 5.23 -31.37 -5.26
C VAL A 360 6.12 -31.35 -4.01
N PRO A 361 5.75 -30.70 -2.89
CA PRO A 361 6.49 -30.82 -1.64
C PRO A 361 6.68 -32.27 -1.15
N LEU A 362 5.67 -33.14 -1.31
CA LEU A 362 5.78 -34.56 -0.97
C LEU A 362 6.82 -35.28 -1.83
N LEU A 363 6.90 -34.96 -3.12
CA LEU A 363 7.94 -35.49 -4.01
C LEU A 363 9.34 -34.99 -3.61
N GLY A 364 9.45 -33.70 -3.24
CA GLY A 364 10.68 -33.14 -2.68
C GLY A 364 11.11 -33.81 -1.38
N LEU A 365 10.15 -34.14 -0.51
CA LEU A 365 10.38 -34.87 0.73
C LEU A 365 10.88 -36.31 0.45
N ALA A 366 10.29 -37.00 -0.52
CA ALA A 366 10.79 -38.32 -0.94
C ALA A 366 12.24 -38.26 -1.43
N LYS A 367 12.59 -37.23 -2.23
CA LYS A 367 13.98 -37.02 -2.67
C LYS A 367 14.91 -36.68 -1.51
N LEU A 368 14.45 -35.92 -0.52
CA LEU A 368 15.23 -35.61 0.68
C LEU A 368 15.63 -36.90 1.41
N PHE A 369 14.71 -37.86 1.58
CA PHE A 369 15.01 -39.17 2.17
C PHE A 369 16.05 -39.96 1.36
N VAL A 370 15.93 -39.97 0.02
CA VAL A 370 16.92 -40.60 -0.86
C VAL A 370 18.29 -39.91 -0.79
N GLY A 371 18.32 -38.58 -0.65
CA GLY A 371 19.56 -37.82 -0.51
C GLY A 371 20.25 -38.10 0.83
N LEU A 372 19.48 -38.20 1.91
CA LEU A 372 19.97 -38.55 3.25
C LEU A 372 20.50 -40.00 3.29
N SER A 373 19.80 -40.96 2.69
CA SER A 373 20.26 -42.36 2.65
C SER A 373 21.51 -42.58 1.79
N ARG A 374 21.81 -41.63 0.88
CA ARG A 374 23.00 -41.65 0.02
C ARG A 374 24.12 -40.70 0.51
N GLU A 375 24.00 -40.16 1.73
CA GLU A 375 24.96 -39.23 2.35
C GLU A 375 25.34 -38.02 1.46
N ARG A 376 24.37 -37.52 0.68
CA ARG A 376 24.57 -36.37 -0.20
C ARG A 376 24.22 -35.05 0.53
N PRO A 377 24.84 -33.92 0.15
CA PRO A 377 24.47 -32.62 0.69
C PRO A 377 23.05 -32.22 0.24
N VAL A 378 22.11 -32.15 1.18
CA VAL A 378 20.67 -31.87 0.93
C VAL A 378 20.21 -30.48 1.41
N GLY A 379 21.11 -29.62 1.88
CA GLY A 379 20.75 -28.34 2.51
C GLY A 379 19.90 -27.41 1.64
N ILE A 380 20.21 -27.30 0.34
CA ILE A 380 19.44 -26.47 -0.60
C ILE A 380 18.01 -26.99 -0.78
N LEU A 381 17.83 -28.32 -0.83
CA LEU A 381 16.52 -28.94 -0.96
C LEU A 381 15.65 -28.69 0.29
N ILE A 382 16.25 -28.75 1.49
CA ILE A 382 15.55 -28.42 2.74
C ILE A 382 15.06 -26.96 2.71
N ALA A 383 15.93 -26.02 2.33
CA ALA A 383 15.56 -24.61 2.23
C ALA A 383 14.40 -24.38 1.25
N LEU A 384 14.43 -25.00 0.07
CA LEU A 384 13.34 -24.92 -0.90
C LEU A 384 12.04 -25.56 -0.41
N LEU A 385 12.11 -26.69 0.31
CA LEU A 385 10.94 -27.31 0.93
C LEU A 385 10.30 -26.35 1.95
N VAL A 386 11.09 -25.74 2.82
CA VAL A 386 10.58 -24.76 3.81
C VAL A 386 9.92 -23.57 3.11
N VAL A 387 10.61 -22.95 2.15
CA VAL A 387 10.06 -21.81 1.39
C VAL A 387 8.78 -22.20 0.67
N SER A 388 8.72 -23.39 0.06
CA SER A 388 7.53 -23.88 -0.64
C SER A 388 6.33 -24.02 0.31
N VAL A 389 6.53 -24.60 1.50
CA VAL A 389 5.47 -24.75 2.50
C VAL A 389 4.99 -23.38 2.99
N VAL A 390 5.88 -22.43 3.23
CA VAL A 390 5.52 -21.06 3.63
C VAL A 390 4.67 -20.39 2.54
N ILE A 391 5.06 -20.49 1.27
CA ILE A 391 4.29 -19.94 0.14
C ILE A 391 2.88 -20.55 0.10
N LEU A 392 2.77 -21.88 0.19
CA LEU A 392 1.47 -22.56 0.17
C LEU A 392 0.60 -22.19 1.37
N LEU A 393 1.19 -22.07 2.57
CA LEU A 393 0.49 -21.65 3.77
C LEU A 393 -0.06 -20.23 3.60
N VAL A 394 0.75 -19.29 3.12
CA VAL A 394 0.32 -17.91 2.90
C VAL A 394 -0.75 -17.82 1.81
N ALA A 395 -0.61 -18.59 0.73
CA ALA A 395 -1.51 -18.53 -0.43
C ALA A 395 -2.87 -19.21 -0.21
N PHE A 396 -2.91 -20.34 0.51
CA PHE A 396 -4.05 -21.26 0.44
C PHE A 396 -4.75 -21.57 1.77
N THR A 397 -4.19 -21.20 2.93
CA THR A 397 -4.81 -21.48 4.25
C THR A 397 -6.09 -20.69 4.52
N ARG A 398 -6.27 -19.50 3.93
CA ARG A 398 -7.39 -18.62 4.26
C ARG A 398 -8.68 -19.09 3.60
N LYS A 399 -9.72 -19.45 4.38
CA LYS A 399 -11.05 -19.77 3.84
C LYS A 399 -11.60 -18.56 3.05
N LYS A 400 -11.85 -18.73 1.75
CA LYS A 400 -12.58 -17.70 0.99
C LYS A 400 -14.07 -17.94 1.22
N LEU A 401 -14.67 -17.14 2.10
CA LEU A 401 -16.10 -17.24 2.44
C LEU A 401 -17.03 -16.82 1.28
N ARG A 402 -16.51 -16.01 0.35
CA ARG A 402 -17.30 -15.33 -0.68
C ARG A 402 -17.36 -16.10 -2.00
N SER A 403 -18.56 -16.21 -2.58
CA SER A 403 -18.80 -16.77 -3.91
C SER A 403 -18.43 -15.78 -5.02
N ARG A 404 -18.41 -16.22 -6.30
CA ARG A 404 -18.18 -15.30 -7.43
C ARG A 404 -19.31 -14.27 -7.58
N LYS A 405 -20.56 -14.65 -7.25
CA LYS A 405 -21.71 -13.74 -7.20
C LYS A 405 -21.55 -12.69 -6.08
N GLY A 406 -21.03 -13.12 -4.92
CA GLY A 406 -20.67 -12.21 -3.84
C GLY A 406 -19.56 -11.23 -4.21
N ASP A 407 -18.54 -11.69 -4.96
CA ASP A 407 -17.49 -10.82 -5.49
C ASP A 407 -18.07 -9.74 -6.42
N SER A 408 -18.96 -10.10 -7.36
CA SER A 408 -19.54 -9.15 -8.32
C SER A 408 -20.49 -8.15 -7.68
N VAL A 409 -21.32 -8.58 -6.72
CA VAL A 409 -22.22 -7.68 -5.97
C VAL A 409 -21.42 -6.68 -5.15
N LEU A 410 -20.38 -7.13 -4.45
CA LEU A 410 -19.53 -6.23 -3.66
C LEU A 410 -18.77 -5.23 -4.55
N ASP A 411 -18.29 -5.66 -5.72
CA ASP A 411 -17.61 -4.77 -6.67
C ASP A 411 -18.58 -3.72 -7.23
N SER A 412 -19.80 -4.12 -7.60
CA SER A 412 -20.85 -3.20 -8.03
C SER A 412 -21.18 -2.16 -6.93
N LEU A 413 -21.35 -2.59 -5.68
CA LEU A 413 -21.59 -1.69 -4.55
C LEU A 413 -20.43 -0.72 -4.32
N ARG A 414 -19.17 -1.17 -4.45
CA ARG A 414 -18.00 -0.29 -4.35
C ARG A 414 -17.95 0.76 -5.45
N THR A 415 -18.32 0.38 -6.67
CA THR A 415 -18.34 1.33 -7.80
C THR A 415 -19.45 2.36 -7.67
N SER A 416 -20.66 1.95 -7.27
CA SER A 416 -21.80 2.85 -7.11
C SER A 416 -21.69 3.77 -5.90
N GLN A 417 -20.95 3.33 -4.86
CA GLN A 417 -20.76 4.06 -3.60
C GLN A 417 -19.32 4.60 -3.42
N SER A 418 -18.62 4.86 -4.52
CA SER A 418 -17.25 5.37 -4.52
C SER A 418 -17.07 6.70 -3.75
N GLY A 419 -18.15 7.48 -3.60
CA GLY A 419 -18.20 8.69 -2.77
C GLY A 419 -17.98 8.47 -1.27
N PHE A 420 -18.18 7.25 -0.76
CA PHE A 420 -17.98 6.91 0.66
C PHE A 420 -16.56 6.43 0.98
N ASN A 421 -15.64 6.43 0.00
CA ASN A 421 -14.25 5.99 0.21
C ASN A 421 -13.46 6.94 1.15
N LYS A 422 -13.95 8.17 1.37
CA LYS A 422 -13.47 9.10 2.39
C LYS A 422 -14.65 9.86 3.00
N ILE A 423 -15.14 9.41 4.16
CA ILE A 423 -16.11 10.22 4.92
C ILE A 423 -15.34 11.36 5.58
N SER A 424 -15.53 12.59 5.09
CA SER A 424 -14.98 13.80 5.70
C SER A 424 -15.79 14.22 6.94
N SER A 425 -15.13 14.80 7.94
CA SER A 425 -15.73 15.31 9.19
C SER A 425 -16.87 16.34 9.00
N HIS A 426 -17.02 16.90 7.80
CA HIS A 426 -18.03 17.90 7.45
C HIS A 426 -19.26 17.33 6.73
N MET A 427 -19.34 16.01 6.52
CA MET A 427 -20.59 15.40 6.06
C MET A 427 -21.51 15.15 7.26
N ASP A 428 -22.70 15.77 7.23
CA ASP A 428 -23.88 15.37 8.01
C ASP A 428 -24.41 14.00 7.53
N ALA A 429 -23.50 13.02 7.44
CA ALA A 429 -23.82 11.67 7.00
C ALA A 429 -24.59 10.93 8.10
N ASN A 430 -25.64 10.21 7.69
CA ASN A 430 -26.52 9.44 8.55
C ASN A 430 -25.71 8.29 9.21
N PRO A 431 -26.03 7.80 10.43
CA PRO A 431 -25.28 6.68 11.03
C PRO A 431 -25.17 5.44 10.13
N THR A 432 -26.15 5.21 9.26
CA THR A 432 -26.15 4.15 8.25
C THR A 432 -25.07 4.30 7.18
N ASP A 433 -24.68 5.53 6.85
CA ASP A 433 -23.64 5.81 5.84
C ASP A 433 -22.25 5.49 6.39
N TYR A 434 -22.02 5.78 7.68
CA TYR A 434 -20.80 5.39 8.39
C TYR A 434 -20.69 3.87 8.50
N ALA A 435 -21.81 3.19 8.81
CA ALA A 435 -21.89 1.74 8.81
C ALA A 435 -21.52 1.18 7.42
N MET A 436 -22.12 1.71 6.35
CA MET A 436 -21.88 1.26 4.99
C MET A 436 -20.44 1.51 4.51
N ALA A 437 -19.83 2.66 4.87
CA ALA A 437 -18.43 2.93 4.55
C ALA A 437 -17.47 1.95 5.24
N VAL A 438 -17.71 1.65 6.53
CA VAL A 438 -16.95 0.62 7.24
C VAL A 438 -17.22 -0.75 6.66
N ALA A 439 -18.45 -1.06 6.24
CA ALA A 439 -18.81 -2.31 5.59
C ALA A 439 -18.05 -2.53 4.28
N LEU A 440 -17.93 -1.50 3.43
CA LEU A 440 -17.30 -1.59 2.10
C LEU A 440 -15.76 -1.49 2.14
N PHE A 441 -15.23 -0.62 2.99
CA PHE A 441 -13.81 -0.22 2.99
C PHE A 441 -13.06 -0.51 4.31
N GLY A 442 -13.78 -0.89 5.37
CA GLY A 442 -13.22 -1.19 6.69
C GLY A 442 -13.04 0.06 7.58
N ILE A 443 -12.50 -0.15 8.78
CA ILE A 443 -12.16 0.94 9.73
C ILE A 443 -11.30 2.06 9.09
N PRO A 444 -10.37 1.79 8.13
CA PRO A 444 -9.64 2.87 7.45
C PRO A 444 -10.52 3.90 6.72
N ALA A 445 -11.76 3.56 6.37
CA ALA A 445 -12.71 4.48 5.76
C ALA A 445 -13.05 5.68 6.65
N LEU A 446 -12.90 5.51 7.97
CA LEU A 446 -13.15 6.54 8.97
C LEU A 446 -11.94 7.48 9.16
N ALA A 447 -10.80 7.22 8.50
CA ALA A 447 -9.59 8.00 8.69
C ALA A 447 -9.84 9.49 8.41
N GLY A 448 -9.58 10.33 9.40
CA GLY A 448 -9.89 11.77 9.37
C GLY A 448 -11.14 12.18 10.17
N THR A 449 -11.86 11.23 10.78
CA THR A 449 -12.96 11.51 11.72
C THR A 449 -12.53 11.27 13.17
N ALA A 450 -13.17 11.94 14.15
CA ALA A 450 -12.91 11.69 15.57
C ALA A 450 -13.24 10.25 16.01
N MET A 451 -14.10 9.56 15.25
CA MET A 451 -14.46 8.15 15.46
C MET A 451 -13.32 7.19 15.13
N TYR A 452 -12.42 7.57 14.22
CA TYR A 452 -11.27 6.74 13.87
C TYR A 452 -10.37 6.46 15.07
N ASP A 453 -10.13 7.48 15.90
CA ASP A 453 -9.29 7.34 17.09
C ASP A 453 -9.95 6.46 18.15
N GLN A 454 -11.29 6.49 18.25
CA GLN A 454 -12.05 5.60 19.16
C GLN A 454 -12.11 4.14 18.68
N MET A 455 -12.12 3.90 17.36
CA MET A 455 -12.19 2.53 16.80
C MET A 455 -10.82 1.92 16.53
N ARG A 456 -9.76 2.73 16.49
CA ARG A 456 -8.38 2.26 16.30
C ARG A 456 -7.93 1.21 17.34
N PRO A 457 -8.29 1.26 18.64
CA PRO A 457 -7.87 0.24 19.61
C PRO A 457 -8.41 -1.17 19.31
N ILE A 458 -9.57 -1.27 18.66
CA ILE A 458 -10.14 -2.54 18.17
C ILE A 458 -9.33 -3.07 16.98
N ARG A 459 -8.71 -2.15 16.23
CA ARG A 459 -7.82 -2.44 15.11
C ARG A 459 -6.39 -2.64 15.61
N GLN A 460 -6.03 -3.80 16.17
CA GLN A 460 -4.72 -4.44 15.93
C GLN A 460 -4.55 -5.85 16.55
N PRO A 461 -3.70 -6.69 15.91
CA PRO A 461 -3.64 -8.14 16.02
C PRO A 461 -2.61 -8.61 17.06
N GLY A 462 -2.97 -9.65 17.82
CA GLY A 462 -2.05 -10.33 18.73
C GLY A 462 -2.82 -11.19 19.71
N GLY A 463 -2.64 -12.51 19.62
CA GLY A 463 -3.23 -13.50 20.54
C GLY A 463 -4.43 -14.23 19.96
N ASP A 464 -4.16 -15.40 19.37
CA ASP A 464 -5.04 -16.57 19.26
C ASP A 464 -6.54 -16.29 19.05
N ASN A 465 -6.95 -16.26 17.77
CA ASN A 465 -8.10 -17.02 17.29
C ASN A 465 -8.36 -16.85 15.79
N SER A 466 -8.72 -17.99 15.21
CA SER A 466 -8.86 -18.30 13.79
C SER A 466 -10.08 -17.66 13.11
N TYR A 467 -10.11 -16.34 12.88
CA TYR A 467 -11.03 -15.73 11.91
C TYR A 467 -10.39 -14.52 11.22
N GLY A 468 -9.42 -14.81 10.34
CA GLY A 468 -8.63 -13.80 9.62
C GLY A 468 -9.29 -13.32 8.32
N ASN A 469 -9.92 -12.15 8.39
CA ASN A 469 -10.31 -11.31 7.26
C ASN A 469 -9.13 -11.01 6.32
N SER A 470 -9.38 -11.10 5.01
CA SER A 470 -8.68 -10.29 4.00
C SER A 470 -9.52 -10.24 2.73
N GLY A 471 -10.53 -9.38 2.73
CA GLY A 471 -10.92 -8.70 1.51
C GLY A 471 -9.70 -7.99 0.93
N THR A 472 -9.46 -8.16 -0.36
CA THR A 472 -8.42 -7.46 -1.10
C THR A 472 -8.66 -5.95 -1.02
N SER A 473 -8.02 -5.27 -0.08
CA SER A 473 -7.77 -3.84 -0.13
C SER A 473 -6.26 -3.64 -0.10
N CYS A 474 -5.72 -3.29 -1.27
CA CYS A 474 -4.43 -2.64 -1.37
C CYS A 474 -4.59 -1.24 -0.74
N GLY A 475 -4.41 -1.17 0.58
CA GLY A 475 -4.42 0.06 1.37
C GLY A 475 -3.37 -0.06 2.45
N SER A 476 -2.13 0.28 2.10
CA SER A 476 -0.99 0.28 3.02
C SER A 476 -1.25 1.25 4.16
N SER A 477 -1.62 0.72 5.33
CA SER A 477 -1.62 1.46 6.59
C SER A 477 -0.96 0.60 7.65
N CYS A 478 0.37 0.72 7.74
CA CYS A 478 1.14 0.33 8.89
C CYS A 478 0.97 1.42 9.96
N SER A 479 0.24 1.10 11.03
CA SER A 479 0.20 1.90 12.25
C SER A 479 0.93 1.12 13.33
N SER A 480 2.21 1.39 13.51
CA SER A 480 2.92 1.02 14.74
C SER A 480 2.54 2.06 15.80
N SER A 481 1.95 1.63 16.92
CA SER A 481 1.82 2.48 18.11
C SER A 481 3.09 2.34 18.96
N PRO A 482 3.57 3.42 19.61
CA PRO A 482 4.70 3.37 20.54
C PRO A 482 4.21 2.95 21.93
N GLY A 483 5.01 2.14 22.63
CA GLY A 483 4.89 1.94 24.07
C GLY A 483 5.57 3.10 24.79
N GLY A 484 4.87 3.66 25.77
CA GLY A 484 5.38 4.74 26.63
C GLY A 484 6.40 4.24 27.64
N GLY A 485 7.43 5.07 27.85
CA GLY A 485 8.33 5.05 28.99
C GLY A 485 8.73 6.50 29.23
N ASP A 486 8.38 7.01 30.40
CA ASP A 486 8.61 8.39 30.83
C ASP A 486 10.11 8.72 30.91
N GLY A 487 10.48 9.92 30.46
CA GLY A 487 11.82 10.48 30.55
C GLY A 487 11.89 11.79 29.75
N GLY A 488 12.10 12.90 30.46
CA GLY A 488 11.81 14.25 29.97
C GLY A 488 12.82 14.86 28.98
N GLY A 489 12.37 15.96 28.37
CA GLY A 489 13.21 17.03 27.84
C GLY A 489 13.82 16.79 26.46
N GLY A 490 13.43 17.62 25.49
CA GLY A 490 14.15 17.77 24.21
C GLY A 490 13.21 17.94 23.03
N GLY A 491 13.07 19.16 22.54
CA GLY A 491 12.41 19.44 21.27
C GLY A 491 13.40 19.28 20.13
N ASP A 492 13.08 18.45 19.14
CA ASP A 492 13.91 18.28 17.95
C ASP A 492 13.16 18.76 16.70
N GLY A 493 13.55 19.96 16.26
CA GLY A 493 13.33 20.44 14.91
C GLY A 493 14.30 19.76 13.95
N CYS A 494 13.84 19.48 12.74
CA CYS A 494 14.69 18.97 11.67
C CYS A 494 15.49 20.12 11.06
N GLY A 495 16.57 20.50 11.75
CA GLY A 495 17.71 21.22 11.20
C GLY A 495 18.70 20.24 10.55
N GLY A 496 19.40 20.72 9.53
CA GLY A 496 20.43 19.95 8.82
C GLY A 496 21.73 19.74 9.61
N GLY A 497 22.69 19.09 8.95
CA GLY A 497 24.06 18.87 9.41
C GLY A 497 24.30 17.46 9.98
N GLY A 498 25.25 16.65 9.53
CA GLY A 498 26.26 16.91 8.52
C GLY A 498 27.16 15.71 8.16
N CYS A 499 28.25 16.10 7.48
CA CYS A 499 29.60 15.55 7.51
C CYS A 499 29.89 14.20 6.83
N GLY A 500 30.23 14.29 5.53
CA GLY A 500 31.20 13.42 4.89
C GLY A 500 32.26 14.30 4.20
N GLY A 501 33.36 14.57 4.92
CA GLY A 501 34.63 15.09 4.38
C GLY A 501 34.62 16.44 3.67
N CYS A 502 34.57 17.55 4.41
CA CYS A 502 35.00 18.86 3.92
C CYS A 502 36.15 19.34 4.81
N GLY A 503 37.37 19.34 4.30
CA GLY A 503 38.53 19.95 4.96
C GLY A 503 38.42 21.47 4.86
N GLY A 504 38.34 22.15 6.01
CA GLY A 504 38.45 23.60 6.08
C GLY A 504 39.91 24.02 6.02
N GLY A 505 40.31 24.71 4.96
CA GLY A 505 41.51 25.54 4.95
C GLY A 505 41.20 26.83 5.70
N GLY A 506 41.92 27.08 6.80
CA GLY A 506 41.99 28.40 7.41
C GLY A 506 42.89 29.32 6.59
N GLY A 507 42.67 30.63 6.72
CA GLY A 507 43.57 31.63 6.18
C GLY A 507 42.87 32.97 5.95
N ASP A 508 43.16 33.87 6.90
CA ASP A 508 43.34 35.33 6.84
C ASP A 508 42.20 36.27 6.39
#